data_AF-A0A1N6RTF3-F1
#
_entry.id   AF-A0A1N6RTF3-F1
#
_cell.length_a   1.000
_cell.length_b   1.000
_cell.length_c   1.000
_cell.angle_alpha   90.00
_cell.angle_beta   90.00
_cell.angle_gamma   90.00
#
_symmetry.space_group_name_H-M   'P 1'
#
loop_
_entity.id
_entity.type
_entity.pdbx_description
1 polymer ?
#
loop_
_entity_poly.entity_id
_entity_poly.type
_entity_poly.pdbx_seq_one_letter_code
_entity_poly.pdbx_strand_id
1 'polypeptide(L)'
;MAPLIPGLACTDEETTQALPKERWRRIGQDDHVRLYAHDDYMQRNSESGFNLRQLDQSYFGVQTFKRLGLKDSSILYIVSKA
;
A
#
# COMPACT_ATOMS: atom_id res chain seq x y z
N MET A 1 -5.95 7.50 2.80
CA MET A 1 -4.68 6.75 2.73
C MET A 1 -4.98 5.31 2.37
N ALA A 2 -4.18 4.63 1.54
CA ALA A 2 -4.35 3.20 1.27
C ALA A 2 -3.46 2.37 2.20
N PRO A 3 -4.00 1.41 2.98
CA PRO A 3 -3.23 0.64 3.94
C PRO A 3 -2.47 -0.49 3.22
N LEU A 4 -1.19 -0.25 2.96
CA LEU A 4 -0.26 -1.25 2.44
C LEU A 4 0.44 -1.92 3.62
N ILE A 5 0.21 -3.22 3.84
CA ILE A 5 0.67 -3.93 5.03
C ILE A 5 1.95 -4.73 4.71
N PRO A 6 3.12 -4.36 5.28
CA PRO A 6 4.34 -5.11 5.08
C PRO A 6 4.19 -6.56 5.57
N GLY A 7 4.60 -7.52 4.74
CA GLY A 7 4.55 -8.95 5.07
C GLY A 7 3.18 -9.61 4.88
N LEU A 8 2.15 -8.88 4.45
CA LEU A 8 0.88 -9.48 4.06
C LEU A 8 1.03 -10.17 2.69
N ALA A 9 0.71 -11.46 2.63
CA ALA A 9 0.91 -12.28 1.42
C ALA A 9 -0.12 -11.98 0.32
N CYS A 10 -1.37 -11.72 0.70
CA CYS A 10 -2.49 -11.44 -0.21
C CYS A 10 -3.43 -10.39 0.40
N THR A 11 -4.03 -9.58 -0.47
CA THR A 11 -4.92 -8.48 -0.08
C THR A 11 -6.13 -9.04 0.65
N ASP A 12 -6.37 -8.56 1.87
CA ASP A 12 -7.59 -8.86 2.59
C ASP A 12 -8.66 -7.83 2.22
N GLU A 13 -9.71 -8.28 1.54
CA GLU A 13 -10.80 -7.42 1.06
C GLU A 13 -12.12 -7.82 1.72
N GLU A 14 -12.76 -6.85 2.36
CA GLU A 14 -14.13 -6.98 2.86
C GLU A 14 -15.10 -6.73 1.70
N THR A 15 -15.65 -7.82 1.16
CA THR A 15 -16.60 -7.78 0.03
C THR A 15 -18.06 -7.75 0.46
N THR A 16 -18.35 -7.97 1.74
CA THR A 16 -19.70 -7.94 2.32
C THR A 16 -19.88 -6.67 3.14
N GLN A 17 -21.11 -6.15 3.24
CA GLN A 17 -21.43 -5.08 4.19
C GLN A 17 -21.34 -5.65 5.62
N ALA A 18 -20.14 -5.75 6.17
CA ALA A 18 -19.97 -6.19 7.55
C ALA A 18 -20.50 -5.12 8.50
N LEU A 19 -21.02 -5.58 9.65
CA LEU A 19 -21.30 -4.69 10.78
C LEU A 19 -20.01 -3.95 11.15
N PRO A 20 -20.07 -2.66 11.55
CA PRO A 20 -18.87 -1.88 11.86
C PRO A 20 -17.88 -2.58 12.79
N LYS A 21 -18.39 -3.31 13.80
CA LYS A 21 -17.55 -4.07 14.74
C LYS A 21 -16.71 -5.16 14.08
N GLU A 22 -17.25 -5.89 13.10
CA GLU A 22 -16.50 -6.92 12.39
C GLU A 22 -15.47 -6.32 11.43
N ARG A 23 -15.78 -5.16 10.82
CA ARG A 23 -14.80 -4.40 10.03
C ARG A 23 -13.63 -3.94 10.89
N TRP A 24 -13.90 -3.39 12.07
CA TRP A 24 -12.85 -3.05 13.04
C TRP A 24 -12.01 -4.26 13.44
N ARG A 25 -12.62 -5.43 13.64
CA ARG A 25 -11.90 -6.65 13.98
C ARG A 25 -10.98 -7.14 12.84
N ARG A 26 -11.40 -7.02 11.58
CA ARG A 26 -10.67 -7.55 10.42
C ARG A 26 -9.70 -6.54 9.79
N ILE A 27 -10.16 -5.31 9.58
CA ILE A 27 -9.44 -4.24 8.86
C ILE A 27 -8.82 -3.23 9.84
N GLY A 28 -9.36 -3.09 11.06
CA GLY A 28 -8.82 -2.18 12.07
C GLY A 28 -9.22 -0.71 11.93
N GLN A 29 -10.02 -0.37 10.91
CA GLN A 29 -10.53 0.98 10.64
C GLN A 29 -11.95 0.90 10.07
N ASP A 30 -12.74 1.96 10.23
CA ASP A 30 -14.11 2.05 9.70
C ASP A 30 -14.20 2.62 8.29
N ASP A 31 -13.24 3.44 7.87
CA ASP A 31 -13.15 4.08 6.55
C ASP A 31 -12.40 3.24 5.49
N HIS A 32 -11.90 2.06 5.86
CA HIS A 32 -11.22 1.12 4.96
C HIS A 32 -11.98 -0.20 4.83
N VAL A 33 -11.96 -0.76 3.62
CA VAL A 33 -12.51 -2.10 3.32
C VAL A 33 -11.45 -3.08 2.83
N ARG A 34 -10.17 -2.66 2.82
CA ARG A 34 -9.04 -3.46 2.30
C ARG A 34 -7.81 -3.27 3.17
N LEU A 35 -7.04 -4.34 3.33
CA LEU A 35 -5.64 -4.33 3.72
C LEU A 35 -4.84 -4.84 2.52
N TYR A 36 -4.04 -3.99 1.89
CA TYR A 36 -3.34 -4.35 0.66
C TYR A 36 -2.04 -5.08 0.95
N ALA A 37 -1.88 -6.23 0.28
CA ALA A 37 -0.56 -6.83 0.09
C ALA A 37 0.22 -6.03 -0.96
N HIS A 38 1.53 -5.98 -0.80
CA HIS A 38 2.40 -5.21 -1.70
C HIS A 38 2.22 -5.63 -3.17
N ASP A 39 2.36 -6.92 -3.44
CA ASP A 39 2.41 -7.43 -4.82
C ASP A 39 1.05 -7.31 -5.51
N ASP A 40 -0.04 -7.61 -4.81
CA ASP A 40 -1.40 -7.41 -5.31
C ASP A 40 -1.68 -5.93 -5.63
N TYR A 41 -1.21 -5.01 -4.78
CA TYR A 41 -1.39 -3.58 -5.00
C TYR A 41 -0.64 -3.13 -6.26
N MET A 42 0.57 -3.66 -6.49
CA MET A 42 1.34 -3.38 -7.71
C MET A 42 0.65 -3.96 -8.95
N GLN A 43 0.23 -5.22 -8.88
CA GLN A 43 -0.42 -5.92 -9.99
C GLN A 43 -1.70 -5.22 -10.43
N ARG A 44 -2.59 -4.85 -9.50
CA ARG A 44 -3.85 -4.16 -9.80
C ARG A 44 -3.65 -2.83 -10.54
N ASN A 45 -2.60 -2.07 -10.18
CA ASN A 45 -2.27 -0.82 -10.87
C ASN A 45 -1.77 -1.08 -12.29
N SER A 46 -0.90 -2.08 -12.47
CA SER A 46 -0.40 -2.48 -13.79
C SER A 46 -1.52 -2.99 -14.69
N GLU A 47 -2.42 -3.84 -14.17
CA GLU A 47 -3.59 -4.37 -14.90
C GLU A 47 -4.58 -3.27 -15.30
N SER A 48 -4.61 -2.17 -14.56
CA SER A 48 -5.42 -0.99 -14.89
C SER A 48 -4.83 -0.14 -16.03
N GLY A 49 -3.70 -0.55 -16.62
CA GLY A 49 -3.05 0.13 -17.73
C GLY A 49 -2.12 1.28 -17.32
N PHE A 50 -1.61 1.28 -16.08
CA PHE A 50 -0.62 2.24 -15.63
C PHE A 50 0.79 1.63 -15.61
N ASN A 51 1.77 2.45 -16.00
CA ASN A 51 3.17 2.16 -15.73
C ASN A 51 3.47 2.57 -14.29
N LEU A 52 3.93 1.63 -13.47
CA LEU A 52 4.19 1.83 -12.06
C LEU A 52 5.68 1.81 -11.76
N ARG A 53 6.17 2.84 -11.06
CA ARG A 53 7.56 2.95 -10.60
C ARG A 53 7.58 3.04 -9.08
N GLN A 54 8.53 2.33 -8.49
CA GLN A 54 8.79 2.34 -7.06
C GLN A 54 10.14 3.02 -6.83
N LEU A 55 10.14 4.07 -6.01
CA LEU A 55 11.36 4.81 -5.65
C LEU A 55 11.55 4.72 -4.14
N ASP A 56 12.65 4.12 -3.73
CA ASP A 56 12.97 3.84 -2.32
C ASP A 56 14.25 4.57 -1.88
N GLN A 57 14.81 4.14 -0.75
CA GLN A 57 16.04 4.71 -0.22
C GLN A 57 17.23 4.58 -1.18
N SER A 58 17.27 3.55 -2.03
CA SER A 58 18.35 3.41 -3.03
C SER A 58 18.33 4.53 -4.06
N TYR A 59 17.13 5.03 -4.39
CA TYR A 59 16.94 6.15 -5.31
C TYR A 59 17.21 7.51 -4.65
N PHE A 60 16.64 7.77 -3.47
CA PHE A 60 16.74 9.09 -2.81
C PHE A 60 17.99 9.26 -1.93
N GLY A 61 18.65 8.16 -1.58
CA GLY A 61 19.81 8.11 -0.71
C GLY A 61 19.48 8.09 0.78
N VAL A 62 20.30 7.34 1.53
CA VAL A 62 20.17 7.14 2.99
C VAL A 62 20.15 8.46 3.77
N GLN A 63 20.97 9.44 3.37
CA GLN A 63 21.04 10.74 4.07
C GLN A 63 19.74 11.54 3.94
N THR A 64 19.08 11.46 2.79
CA THR A 64 17.77 12.11 2.57
C THR A 64 16.70 11.47 3.45
N PHE A 65 16.64 10.13 3.49
CA PHE A 65 15.71 9.40 4.36
C PHE A 65 15.91 9.76 5.83
N LYS A 66 17.16 9.75 6.30
CA LYS A 66 17.50 10.14 7.68
C LYS A 66 17.09 11.58 7.99
N ARG A 67 17.42 12.53 7.12
CA ARG A 67 17.09 13.95 7.31
C ARG A 67 15.58 14.20 7.35
N LEU A 68 14.79 13.43 6.59
CA LEU A 68 13.33 13.56 6.52
C LEU A 68 12.58 12.66 7.51
N GLY A 69 13.28 11.84 8.30
CA GLY A 69 12.66 10.89 9.23
C GLY A 69 11.87 9.78 8.55
N LEU A 70 12.22 9.43 7.30
CA LEU A 70 11.57 8.33 6.57
C LEU A 70 12.10 6.98 7.04
N LYS A 71 11.21 5.98 7.11
CA LYS A 71 11.62 4.60 7.37
C LYS A 71 12.39 4.07 6.15
N ASP A 72 13.32 3.15 6.38
CA ASP A 72 14.00 2.42 5.29
C ASP A 72 13.02 1.66 4.39
N SER A 73 11.88 1.23 4.94
CA SER A 73 10.78 0.61 4.23
C SER A 73 9.87 1.58 3.48
N SER A 74 10.13 2.90 3.51
CA SER A 74 9.31 3.88 2.81
C SER A 74 9.56 3.81 1.31
N ILE A 75 8.48 3.69 0.53
CA ILE A 75 8.50 3.62 -0.93
C ILE A 75 7.56 4.70 -1.47
N LEU A 76 8.04 5.46 -2.46
CA LEU A 76 7.21 6.34 -3.27
C LEU A 76 6.76 5.58 -4.53
N TYR A 77 5.45 5.43 -4.67
CA TYR A 77 4.82 4.84 -5.83
C TYR A 77 4.41 5.94 -6.81
N ILE A 78 4.93 5.90 -8.03
CA ILE A 78 4.61 6.83 -9.11
C ILE A 78 3.92 6.05 -10.23
N VAL A 79 2.72 6.48 -10.60
CA VAL A 79 1.99 5.97 -11.75
C VAL A 79 2.06 6.97 -12.90
N SER A 80 2.23 6.47 -14.12
CA SER A 80 2.03 7.23 -15.35
C SER A 80 1.11 6.47 -16.28
N LYS A 81 0.31 7.20 -17.06
CA LYS A 81 -0.51 6.60 -18.11
C LYS A 81 0.41 5.86 -19.09
N ALA A 82 0.05 4.61 -19.43
CA ALA A 82 0.75 3.84 -20.46
C ALA A 82 0.49 4.39 -21.86
#